data_AF-A5N3C5-F1
#
_entry.id   AF-A5N3C5-F1
#
_cell.length_a   1.000
_cell.length_b   1.000
_cell.length_c   1.000
_cell.angle_alpha   90.00
_cell.angle_beta   90.00
_cell.angle_gamma   90.00
#
_symmetry.space_group_name_H-M   'P 1'
#
loop_
_entity.id
_entity.type
_entity.pdbx_description
1 polymer ?
#
loop_
_entity_poly.entity_id
_entity_poly.type
_entity_poly.pdbx_seq_one_letter_code
_entity_poly.pdbx_strand_id
1 'polypeptide(L)'
;MKDTFTAGDLSLRDLGYFNFKDFEDMENKKSFYVSRLKPNIAVYIKNENVEYLKNGQPRKSTIYKRVFLKGVANKIQEGEIKEISDAFVGRTEKSKVRLVVCKLTKDQFEQRRKKSLKMLKRKVLKKVILQSV
;
A
#
# COMPACT_ATOMS: atom_id res chain seq x y z
N MET A 1 21.67 -4.15 4.34
CA MET A 1 21.56 -5.07 5.49
C MET A 1 20.53 -6.12 5.11
N LYS A 2 20.89 -7.40 5.02
CA LYS A 2 19.96 -8.47 4.66
C LYS A 2 19.20 -8.82 5.94
N ASP A 3 17.88 -8.66 5.96
CA ASP A 3 17.11 -8.92 7.16
C ASP A 3 17.17 -10.42 7.53
N THR A 4 17.49 -10.69 8.79
CA THR A 4 17.62 -12.04 9.36
C THR A 4 16.29 -12.54 9.93
N PHE A 5 15.20 -12.42 9.16
CA PHE A 5 13.90 -12.93 9.61
C PHE A 5 13.92 -14.45 9.81
N THR A 6 13.20 -14.90 10.82
CA THR A 6 12.92 -16.29 11.18
C THR A 6 11.40 -16.54 11.23
N ALA A 7 11.00 -17.80 11.28
CA ALA A 7 9.59 -18.16 11.29
C ALA A 7 8.86 -17.57 12.51
N GLY A 8 7.70 -16.95 12.29
CA GLY A 8 6.92 -16.29 13.34
C GLY A 8 7.29 -14.82 13.61
N ASP A 9 8.40 -14.32 13.07
CA ASP A 9 8.77 -12.91 13.24
C ASP A 9 7.74 -11.97 12.60
N LEU A 10 7.51 -10.80 13.21
CA LEU A 10 6.66 -9.73 12.64
C LEU A 10 7.47 -8.47 12.34
N SER A 11 7.46 -8.05 11.08
CA SER A 11 8.09 -6.80 10.65
C SER A 11 7.08 -5.66 10.51
N LEU A 12 7.34 -4.53 11.17
CA LEU A 12 6.54 -3.30 11.08
C LEU A 12 7.34 -2.19 10.40
N ARG A 13 7.26 -2.08 9.07
CA ARG A 13 8.05 -1.09 8.29
C ARG A 13 7.28 -0.54 7.10
N ASP A 14 7.61 0.66 6.64
CA ASP A 14 6.98 1.24 5.45
C ASP A 14 7.43 0.54 4.15
N LEU A 15 6.59 0.55 3.10
CA LEU A 15 6.91 -0.07 1.81
C LEU A 15 8.15 0.55 1.12
N GLY A 16 8.64 1.69 1.61
CA GLY A 16 9.87 2.29 1.10
C GLY A 16 11.15 1.52 1.43
N TYR A 17 11.06 0.59 2.38
CA TYR A 17 12.17 -0.21 2.85
C TYR A 17 12.19 -1.63 2.27
N PHE A 18 11.17 -1.97 1.47
CA PHE A 18 11.03 -3.29 0.85
C PHE A 18 10.92 -3.19 -0.66
N ASN A 19 11.57 -4.13 -1.34
CA ASN A 19 11.23 -4.53 -2.70
C ASN A 19 10.29 -5.76 -2.66
N PHE A 20 9.74 -6.19 -3.81
CA PHE A 20 8.82 -7.33 -3.84
C PHE A 20 9.47 -8.65 -3.41
N LYS A 21 10.75 -8.84 -3.71
CA LYS A 21 11.53 -10.02 -3.31
C LYS A 21 11.70 -10.13 -1.80
N ASP A 22 11.80 -9.01 -1.09
CA ASP A 22 11.88 -9.04 0.37
C ASP A 22 10.60 -9.64 0.99
N PHE A 23 9.42 -9.36 0.40
CA PHE A 23 8.17 -9.97 0.86
C PHE A 23 8.09 -11.46 0.53
N GLU A 24 8.58 -11.86 -0.65
CA GLU A 24 8.66 -13.27 -1.03
C GLU A 24 9.60 -14.05 -0.10
N ASP A 25 10.76 -13.49 0.22
CA ASP A 25 11.70 -14.06 1.18
C ASP A 25 11.07 -14.22 2.57
N MET A 26 10.26 -13.26 3.02
CA MET A 26 9.53 -13.33 4.28
C MET A 26 8.46 -14.44 4.28
N GLU A 27 7.67 -14.51 3.21
CA GLU A 27 6.66 -15.57 3.02
C GLU A 27 7.30 -16.96 3.05
N ASN A 28 8.40 -17.14 2.31
CA ASN A 28 9.15 -18.41 2.26
C ASN A 28 9.69 -18.83 3.64
N LYS A 29 10.06 -17.85 4.47
CA LYS A 29 10.53 -18.07 5.84
C LYS A 29 9.40 -18.21 6.86
N LYS A 30 8.14 -18.09 6.44
CA LYS A 30 6.96 -18.07 7.32
C LYS A 30 7.03 -16.95 8.36
N SER A 31 7.54 -15.79 7.96
CA SER A 31 7.50 -14.57 8.76
C SER A 31 6.39 -13.64 8.26
N PHE A 32 5.97 -12.73 9.14
CA PHE A 32 4.86 -11.82 8.91
C PHE A 32 5.34 -10.39 8.73
N TYR A 33 4.54 -9.59 8.02
CA TYR A 33 4.78 -8.16 7.91
C TYR A 33 3.49 -7.36 7.96
N VAL A 34 3.60 -6.13 8.47
CA VAL A 34 2.63 -5.07 8.25
C VAL A 34 3.38 -3.89 7.67
N SER A 35 2.96 -3.46 6.48
CA SER A 35 3.60 -2.38 5.79
C SER A 35 2.63 -1.33 5.29
N ARG A 36 3.03 -0.06 5.43
CA ARG A 36 2.24 1.06 4.93
C ARG A 36 2.33 1.12 3.41
N LEU A 37 1.18 0.94 2.76
CA LEU A 37 1.07 1.05 1.31
C LEU A 37 1.39 2.48 0.84
N LYS A 38 2.35 2.61 -0.06
CA LYS A 38 2.65 3.89 -0.72
C LYS A 38 1.49 4.26 -1.67
N PRO A 39 1.03 5.53 -1.69
CA PRO A 39 -0.12 5.93 -2.50
C PRO A 39 0.00 5.69 -4.02
N ASN A 40 1.22 5.61 -4.55
CA ASN A 40 1.48 5.42 -5.98
C ASN A 40 1.48 3.96 -6.44
N ILE A 41 1.43 3.00 -5.49
CA ILE A 41 1.37 1.57 -5.82
C ILE A 41 -0.03 1.24 -6.33
N ALA A 42 -0.07 0.56 -7.48
CA ALA A 42 -1.33 0.09 -8.05
C ALA A 42 -1.83 -1.14 -7.30
N VAL A 43 -3.12 -1.11 -6.94
CA VAL A 43 -3.83 -2.19 -6.28
C VAL A 43 -4.84 -2.80 -7.25
N TYR A 44 -4.97 -4.12 -7.22
CA TYR A 44 -5.85 -4.89 -8.06
C TYR A 44 -6.59 -5.95 -7.25
N ILE A 45 -7.73 -6.39 -7.78
CA ILE A 45 -8.45 -7.60 -7.35
C ILE A 45 -8.65 -8.50 -8.58
N LYS A 46 -8.92 -9.79 -8.36
CA LYS A 46 -9.33 -10.67 -9.47
C LYS A 46 -10.61 -10.11 -10.11
N ASN A 47 -10.67 -10.17 -11.43
CA ASN A 47 -11.87 -9.82 -12.17
C ASN A 47 -12.75 -11.06 -12.33
N GLU A 48 -14.03 -10.94 -12.02
CA GLU A 48 -15.02 -12.00 -12.23
C GLU A 48 -15.33 -12.18 -13.73
N ASN A 49 -15.27 -11.09 -14.50
CA ASN A 49 -15.58 -11.08 -15.93
C ASN A 49 -14.30 -11.08 -16.77
N VAL A 50 -13.56 -12.18 -16.76
CA VAL A 50 -12.35 -12.35 -17.57
C VAL A 50 -12.75 -12.54 -19.04
N GLU A 51 -12.15 -11.76 -19.93
CA GLU A 51 -12.31 -11.94 -21.38
C GLU A 51 -11.40 -13.05 -21.87
N TYR A 52 -11.85 -13.83 -22.85
CA TYR A 52 -11.07 -14.90 -23.46
C TYR A 52 -10.78 -14.59 -24.93
N LEU A 53 -9.57 -14.91 -25.36
CA LEU A 53 -9.16 -14.82 -26.76
C LEU A 53 -9.80 -15.96 -27.56
N LYS A 54 -9.79 -15.87 -28.90
CA LYS A 54 -10.34 -16.92 -29.79
C LYS A 54 -9.73 -18.31 -29.57
N ASN A 55 -8.49 -18.36 -29.08
CA ASN A 55 -7.77 -19.59 -28.74
C ASN A 55 -8.07 -20.13 -27.32
N GLY A 56 -9.05 -19.56 -26.62
CA GLY A 56 -9.45 -19.99 -25.28
C GLY A 56 -8.55 -19.50 -24.13
N GLN A 57 -7.45 -18.78 -24.41
CA GLN A 57 -6.61 -18.23 -23.35
C GLN A 57 -7.22 -16.96 -22.74
N PRO A 58 -7.13 -16.76 -21.42
CA PRO A 58 -7.63 -15.55 -20.79
C PRO A 58 -6.81 -14.34 -21.24
N ARG A 59 -7.51 -13.26 -21.59
CA ARG A 59 -6.89 -12.00 -21.98
C ARG A 59 -6.26 -11.36 -20.76
N LYS A 60 -4.91 -11.36 -20.71
CA LYS A 60 -4.11 -10.93 -19.55
C LYS A 60 -4.52 -9.58 -18.94
N SER A 61 -4.93 -8.63 -19.77
CA SER A 61 -5.37 -7.29 -19.33
C SER A 61 -6.68 -7.29 -18.53
N THR A 62 -7.46 -8.37 -18.60
CA THR A 62 -8.79 -8.49 -17.97
C THR A 62 -8.80 -9.42 -16.78
N ILE A 63 -7.71 -10.14 -16.49
CA ILE A 63 -7.61 -11.04 -15.35
C ILE A 63 -7.77 -10.29 -14.02
N TYR A 64 -7.30 -9.04 -13.99
CA TYR A 64 -7.29 -8.23 -12.78
C TYR A 64 -7.97 -6.88 -13.04
N LYS A 65 -8.83 -6.47 -12.09
CA LYS A 65 -9.46 -5.16 -12.08
C LYS A 65 -8.72 -4.24 -11.13
N ARG A 66 -8.36 -3.04 -11.59
CA ARG A 66 -7.70 -2.04 -10.75
C ARG A 66 -8.68 -1.49 -9.70
N VAL A 67 -8.20 -1.38 -8.46
CA VAL A 67 -8.94 -0.77 -7.35
C VAL A 67 -8.36 0.60 -7.04
N PHE A 68 -9.22 1.61 -7.03
CA PHE A 68 -8.86 2.95 -6.58
C PHE A 68 -9.16 3.09 -5.09
N LEU A 69 -8.11 3.19 -4.28
CA LEU A 69 -8.23 3.29 -2.81
C LEU A 69 -9.04 4.50 -2.36
N LYS A 70 -9.01 5.61 -3.11
CA LYS A 70 -9.87 6.77 -2.85
C LYS A 70 -11.35 6.40 -2.92
N GLY A 71 -11.75 5.60 -3.91
CA GLY A 71 -13.11 5.11 -4.05
C GLY A 71 -13.51 4.17 -2.92
N VAL A 72 -12.59 3.31 -2.46
CA VAL A 72 -12.81 2.44 -1.29
C VAL A 72 -12.97 3.27 -0.02
N ALA A 73 -12.06 4.21 0.22
CA ALA A 73 -12.07 5.09 1.39
C ALA A 73 -13.33 5.98 1.44
N ASN A 74 -13.89 6.37 0.30
CA ASN A 74 -15.12 7.15 0.26
C ASN A 74 -16.36 6.34 0.68
N LYS A 75 -16.33 5.01 0.55
CA LYS A 75 -17.46 4.11 0.85
C LYS A 75 -17.49 3.62 2.30
N ILE A 76 -16.44 3.86 3.07
CA ILE A 76 -16.34 3.46 4.47
C ILE A 76 -16.59 4.66 5.40
N GLN A 77 -17.13 4.42 6.58
CA GLN A 77 -17.41 5.41 7.62
C GLN A 77 -16.11 5.87 8.31
N GLU A 78 -16.18 7.02 8.97
CA GLU A 78 -15.05 7.53 9.76
C GLU A 78 -14.70 6.57 10.90
N GLY A 79 -13.42 6.24 11.06
CA GLY A 79 -12.97 5.24 12.04
C GLY A 79 -13.17 3.78 11.59
N GLU A 80 -13.87 3.52 10.48
CA GLU A 80 -14.10 2.16 9.99
C GLU A 80 -12.82 1.55 9.41
N ILE A 81 -12.67 0.24 9.62
CA ILE A 81 -11.63 -0.60 9.04
C ILE A 81 -12.29 -1.54 8.04
N LYS A 82 -11.78 -1.54 6.80
CA LYS A 82 -12.19 -2.47 5.75
C LYS A 82 -11.02 -3.33 5.31
N GLU A 83 -11.21 -4.64 5.35
CA GLU A 83 -10.23 -5.60 4.85
C GLU A 83 -10.58 -6.09 3.44
N ILE A 84 -9.56 -6.29 2.62
CA ILE A 84 -9.61 -6.98 1.33
C ILE A 84 -8.55 -8.08 1.38
N SER A 85 -8.99 -9.34 1.55
CA SER A 85 -8.13 -10.52 1.73
C SER A 85 -7.29 -10.85 0.49
N ASP A 86 -7.88 -10.70 -0.69
CA ASP A 86 -7.31 -11.12 -1.97
C ASP A 86 -6.99 -9.92 -2.88
N ALA A 87 -6.21 -8.98 -2.34
CA ALA A 87 -5.69 -7.87 -3.10
C ALA A 87 -4.34 -8.25 -3.76
N PHE A 88 -4.00 -7.55 -4.83
CA PHE A 88 -2.73 -7.68 -5.51
C PHE A 88 -2.10 -6.32 -5.69
N VAL A 89 -0.80 -6.21 -5.43
CA VAL A 89 -0.05 -4.95 -5.55
C VAL A 89 1.05 -5.07 -6.59
N GLY A 90 1.27 -3.99 -7.34
CA GLY A 90 2.28 -3.91 -8.39
C GLY A 90 1.70 -3.95 -9.80
N ARG A 91 2.32 -3.20 -10.72
CA ARG A 91 1.82 -3.05 -12.10
C ARG A 91 2.21 -4.24 -12.97
N THR A 92 3.51 -4.52 -13.01
CA THR A 92 4.11 -5.62 -13.79
C THR A 92 3.95 -6.93 -13.04
N GLU A 93 4.67 -7.07 -11.94
CA GLU A 93 4.53 -8.19 -10.99
C GLU A 93 3.42 -7.88 -10.01
N LYS A 94 2.54 -8.86 -9.78
CA LYS A 94 1.38 -8.74 -8.89
C LYS A 94 1.60 -9.65 -7.70
N SER A 95 1.98 -9.07 -6.57
CA SER A 95 2.11 -9.81 -5.31
C SER A 95 0.75 -9.86 -4.62
N LYS A 96 0.31 -11.06 -4.24
CA LYS A 96 -0.90 -11.23 -3.44
C LYS A 96 -0.66 -10.69 -2.03
N VAL A 97 -1.58 -9.88 -1.52
CA VAL A 97 -1.50 -9.27 -0.19
C VAL A 97 -2.89 -9.14 0.44
N ARG A 98 -2.91 -9.13 1.76
CA ARG A 98 -4.07 -8.67 2.54
C ARG A 98 -3.99 -7.15 2.70
N LEU A 99 -4.99 -6.44 2.19
CA LEU A 99 -5.05 -4.99 2.28
C LEU A 99 -6.02 -4.56 3.38
N VAL A 100 -5.53 -3.78 4.34
CA VAL A 100 -6.34 -3.19 5.42
C VAL A 100 -6.44 -1.69 5.19
N VAL A 101 -7.67 -1.20 5.00
CA VAL A 101 -7.97 0.22 4.78
C VAL A 101 -8.64 0.78 6.03
N CYS A 102 -7.94 1.66 6.74
CA CYS A 102 -8.48 2.34 7.91
C CYS A 102 -8.83 3.79 7.56
N LYS A 103 -10.09 4.19 7.72
CA LYS A 103 -10.47 5.60 7.58
C LYS A 103 -10.25 6.34 8.88
N LEU A 104 -9.57 7.46 8.80
CA LEU A 104 -9.32 8.31 9.96
C LEU A 104 -10.63 8.93 10.44
N THR A 105 -10.72 9.13 11.75
CA THR A 105 -11.74 10.02 12.32
C THR A 105 -11.42 11.48 11.97
N LYS A 106 -12.41 12.38 12.07
CA LYS A 106 -12.20 13.82 11.88
C LYS A 106 -11.08 14.36 12.76
N ASP A 107 -11.05 13.98 14.03
CA ASP A 107 -10.03 14.44 14.98
C ASP A 107 -8.63 13.95 14.59
N GLN A 108 -8.50 12.66 14.24
CA GLN A 108 -7.24 12.10 13.76
C GLN A 108 -6.78 12.79 12.47
N PHE A 109 -7.70 13.07 11.55
CA PHE A 109 -7.41 13.78 10.31
C PHE A 109 -6.92 15.19 10.58
N GLU A 110 -7.61 15.97 11.43
CA GLU A 110 -7.24 17.34 11.77
C GLU A 110 -5.91 17.41 12.53
N GLN A 111 -5.66 16.49 13.47
CA GLN A 111 -4.36 16.38 14.14
C GLN A 111 -3.22 16.12 13.13
N ARG A 112 -3.42 15.18 12.20
CA ARG A 112 -2.44 14.88 11.15
C ARG A 112 -2.24 16.06 10.22
N ARG A 113 -3.32 16.75 9.82
CA ARG A 113 -3.28 17.95 8.98
C ARG A 113 -2.46 19.06 9.65
N LYS A 114 -2.73 19.37 10.91
CA LYS A 114 -1.97 20.36 11.69
C LYS A 114 -0.48 20.00 11.78
N LYS A 115 -0.14 18.73 12.03
CA LYS A 115 1.25 18.25 12.08
C LYS A 115 1.96 18.40 10.74
N SER A 116 1.30 18.05 9.63
CA SER A 116 1.83 18.19 8.27
C SER A 116 2.09 19.66 7.91
N LEU A 117 1.16 20.56 8.26
CA LEU A 117 1.34 22.01 8.04
C LEU A 117 2.53 22.57 8.85
N LYS A 118 2.68 22.19 10.12
CA LYS A 118 3.84 22.57 10.95
C LYS A 118 5.16 22.09 10.34
N MET A 119 5.20 20.84 9.85
CA MET A 119 6.38 20.27 9.19
C MET A 119 6.74 20.99 7.90
N LEU A 120 5.74 21.34 7.07
CA LEU A 120 5.96 22.08 5.83
C LEU A 120 6.56 23.46 6.11
N LYS A 121 6.00 24.21 7.07
CA LYS A 121 6.55 25.51 7.50
C LYS A 121 8.02 25.41 7.93
N ARG A 122 8.36 24.39 8.72
CA ARG A 122 9.76 24.13 9.13
C ARG A 122 10.67 23.81 7.95
N LYS A 123 10.21 23.03 6.97
CA LYS A 123 10.99 22.72 5.76
C LYS A 123 11.24 23.95 4.90
N VAL A 124 10.21 24.78 4.70
CA VAL A 124 10.33 26.05 3.96
C VAL A 124 11.32 26.96 4.66
N LEU A 125 11.19 27.16 5.98
CA LEU A 125 12.12 27.97 6.76
C LEU A 125 13.57 27.48 6.66
N LYS A 126 13.80 26.16 6.79
CA LYS A 126 15.14 25.56 6.59
C LYS A 126 15.68 25.82 5.19
N LYS A 127 14.85 25.71 4.15
CA LYS A 127 15.26 25.94 2.76
C LYS A 127 15.67 27.40 2.53
N VAL A 128 14.93 28.36 3.10
CA VAL A 128 15.27 29.79 3.04
C VAL A 128 16.62 30.06 3.72
N ILE A 129 16.84 29.52 4.92
CA ILE A 129 18.11 29.67 5.65
C ILE A 129 19.28 29.08 4.85
N LEU A 130 19.12 27.88 4.29
CA LEU A 130 20.14 27.21 3.47
C LEU A 130 20.42 27.89 2.12
N GLN A 131 19.57 28.80 1.66
CA GLN A 131 19.77 29.59 0.43
C GLN A 131 20.31 31.00 0.72
N SER A 132 20.43 31.35 2.00
CA SER A 132 20.90 32.67 2.47
C SER A 132 22.34 32.61 3.01
N VAL A 133 23.03 31.49 2.78
CA VAL A 133 24.44 31.22 3.09
C VAL A 133 25.09 30.72 1.81
#